data_AF-A0A844SV25-F1
#
_entry.id   AF-A0A844SV25-F1
#
_cell.length_a   1.000
_cell.length_b   1.000
_cell.length_c   1.000
_cell.angle_alpha   90.00
_cell.angle_beta   90.00
_cell.angle_gamma   90.00
#
_symmetry.space_group_name_H-M   'P 1'
#
loop_
_entity.id
_entity.type
_entity.pdbx_description
1 polymer ?
#
loop_
_entity_poly.entity_id
_entity_poly.type
_entity_poly.pdbx_seq_one_letter_code
_entity_poly.pdbx_strand_id
1 'polypeptide(L)'
;MSAVVGTSSRQLNPPEGFIFPSGKNPGRYDSAAENLRLAAALEAGAEMTEADRQAAAEALRRASLVLIPTKPGQRSASTRIAQVEHQRLLRTMAATFYAGQSASAAADGIALRLARYRAGPDWKRDRTLDSITYRATLRGHCWAVLKAIDRPLSARRIRALLATS
;
A
#
# COMPACT_ATOMS: atom_id res chain seq x y z
N MET A 1 -32.81 -15.93 -43.07
CA MET A 1 -33.31 -16.40 -41.77
C MET A 1 -32.14 -16.56 -40.82
N SER A 2 -32.26 -15.90 -39.66
CA SER A 2 -31.62 -16.13 -38.35
C SER A 2 -30.15 -16.54 -38.20
N ALA A 3 -29.46 -15.61 -37.53
CA ALA A 3 -28.33 -15.67 -36.59
C ALA A 3 -28.01 -17.00 -35.88
N VAL A 4 -26.76 -17.12 -35.38
CA VAL A 4 -26.44 -17.15 -33.93
C VAL A 4 -24.94 -16.87 -33.69
N VAL A 5 -24.70 -16.03 -32.68
CA VAL A 5 -23.44 -15.59 -32.09
C VAL A 5 -22.88 -16.68 -31.15
N GLY A 6 -21.55 -16.83 -31.08
CA GLY A 6 -20.89 -17.74 -30.14
C GLY A 6 -19.48 -17.30 -29.75
N THR A 7 -19.40 -16.39 -28.78
CA THR A 7 -18.20 -15.93 -28.07
C THR A 7 -17.49 -17.10 -27.38
N SER A 8 -16.17 -17.26 -27.54
CA SER A 8 -15.38 -18.18 -26.72
C SER A 8 -14.12 -17.50 -26.21
N SER A 9 -14.21 -17.02 -24.97
CA SER A 9 -13.10 -16.54 -24.16
C SER A 9 -12.16 -17.71 -23.84
N ARG A 10 -10.94 -17.69 -24.37
CA ARG A 10 -9.84 -18.55 -23.90
C ARG A 10 -9.53 -18.21 -22.45
N GLN A 11 -9.95 -19.09 -21.54
CA GLN A 11 -9.33 -19.20 -20.22
C GLN A 11 -7.94 -19.80 -20.40
N LEU A 12 -6.91 -19.04 -20.02
CA LEU A 12 -5.56 -19.56 -19.81
C LEU A 12 -5.50 -20.12 -18.38
N ASN A 13 -5.64 -21.44 -18.26
CA ASN A 13 -5.18 -22.17 -17.08
C ASN A 13 -3.65 -22.14 -17.03
N PRO A 14 -3.00 -21.75 -15.92
CA PRO A 14 -1.59 -22.06 -15.72
C PRO A 14 -1.42 -23.55 -15.39
N PRO A 15 -0.34 -24.19 -15.88
CA PRO A 15 -0.09 -25.61 -15.67
C PRO A 15 0.21 -25.96 -14.21
N GLU A 16 -0.33 -27.10 -13.78
CA GLU A 16 0.01 -27.78 -12.54
C GLU A 16 1.51 -28.12 -12.52
N GLY A 17 2.18 -27.88 -11.40
CA GLY A 17 3.52 -28.45 -11.16
C GLY A 17 4.64 -27.52 -10.67
N PHE A 18 4.36 -26.30 -10.20
CA PHE A 18 5.41 -25.49 -9.54
C PHE A 18 5.34 -25.64 -8.01
N ILE A 19 6.09 -26.62 -7.49
CA ILE A 19 6.47 -26.66 -6.08
C ILE A 19 7.47 -25.52 -5.86
N PHE A 20 7.00 -24.40 -5.32
CA PHE A 20 7.92 -23.38 -4.83
C PHE A 20 8.48 -23.84 -3.47
N PRO A 21 9.82 -23.84 -3.30
CA PRO A 21 10.41 -24.14 -2.01
C PRO A 21 9.91 -23.13 -0.98
N SER A 22 9.48 -23.64 0.18
CA SER A 22 9.13 -22.88 1.37
C SER A 22 10.38 -22.18 1.94
N GLY A 23 10.87 -21.18 1.21
CA GLY A 23 11.90 -20.25 1.62
C GLY A 23 11.23 -19.00 2.18
N LYS A 24 11.51 -18.72 3.46
CA LYS A 24 11.15 -17.53 4.23
C LYS A 24 10.93 -16.30 3.35
N ASN A 25 9.73 -15.73 3.41
CA ASN A 25 9.35 -14.52 2.68
C ASN A 25 9.82 -13.29 3.48
N PRO A 26 10.86 -12.54 3.05
CA PRO A 26 11.45 -11.44 3.83
C PRO A 26 10.62 -10.14 3.82
N GLY A 27 9.44 -10.12 3.21
CA GLY A 27 8.80 -8.87 2.83
C GLY A 27 7.76 -8.27 3.78
N ARG A 28 7.35 -8.92 4.89
CA ARG A 28 6.22 -8.35 5.68
C ARG A 28 6.10 -8.65 7.17
N TYR A 29 7.14 -9.15 7.84
CA TYR A 29 7.19 -9.17 9.32
C TYR A 29 8.59 -8.84 9.82
N ASP A 30 9.16 -7.74 9.34
CA ASP A 30 10.34 -7.18 9.98
C ASP A 30 10.19 -5.72 10.38
N SER A 31 9.16 -4.93 10.03
CA SER A 31 9.22 -3.48 10.38
C SER A 31 9.34 -3.19 11.89
N ALA A 32 8.81 -4.03 12.77
CA ALA A 32 8.97 -3.87 14.22
C ALA A 32 10.36 -4.35 14.69
N ALA A 33 10.82 -5.50 14.18
CA ALA A 33 12.13 -6.07 14.50
C ALA A 33 13.29 -5.29 13.86
N GLU A 34 13.06 -4.70 12.70
CA GLU A 34 13.89 -3.77 11.95
C GLU A 34 13.90 -2.42 12.67
N ASN A 35 12.76 -1.89 13.12
CA ASN A 35 12.75 -0.72 14.03
C ASN A 35 13.53 -0.99 15.32
N LEU A 36 13.41 -2.18 15.91
CA LEU A 36 14.18 -2.60 17.09
C LEU A 36 15.67 -2.75 16.79
N ARG A 37 16.04 -3.29 15.62
CA ARG A 37 17.42 -3.36 15.15
C ARG A 37 18.01 -1.97 14.93
N LEU A 38 17.28 -1.09 14.27
CA LEU A 38 17.67 0.30 14.04
C LEU A 38 17.82 1.05 15.37
N ALA A 39 16.91 0.83 16.33
CA ALA A 39 17.01 1.39 17.67
C ALA A 39 18.26 0.89 18.41
N ALA A 40 18.53 -0.41 18.40
CA ALA A 40 19.74 -0.98 19.00
C ALA A 40 21.03 -0.48 18.32
N ALA A 41 21.02 -0.31 17.00
CA ALA A 41 22.16 0.24 16.25
C ALA A 41 22.43 1.71 16.61
N LEU A 42 21.36 2.51 16.79
CA LEU A 42 21.44 3.89 17.28
C LEU A 42 21.96 3.96 18.72
N GLU A 43 21.49 3.09 19.61
CA GLU A 43 21.98 3.01 21.00
C GLU A 43 23.45 2.57 21.08
N ALA A 44 23.88 1.67 20.19
CA ALA A 44 25.25 1.20 20.12
C ALA A 44 26.21 2.16 19.39
N GLY A 45 25.71 3.25 18.79
CA GLY A 45 26.51 4.20 18.02
C GLY A 45 27.13 3.62 16.74
N ALA A 46 26.52 2.58 16.16
CA ALA A 46 27.04 1.92 14.96
C ALA A 46 26.84 2.78 13.70
N GLU A 47 27.80 2.73 12.75
CA GLU A 47 27.59 3.34 11.44
C GLU A 47 26.46 2.62 10.69
N MET A 48 25.37 3.35 10.45
CA MET A 48 24.18 2.85 9.77
C MET A 48 24.31 3.03 8.25
N THR A 49 23.84 2.04 7.49
CA THR A 49 23.76 2.16 6.04
C THR A 49 22.82 3.31 5.63
N GLU A 50 22.97 3.84 4.41
CA GLU A 50 22.08 4.92 3.91
C GLU A 50 20.60 4.50 3.91
N ALA A 51 20.31 3.25 3.55
CA ALA A 51 18.94 2.71 3.57
C ALA A 51 18.37 2.66 5.00
N ASP A 52 19.19 2.24 5.97
CA ASP A 52 18.82 2.19 7.39
C ASP A 52 18.58 3.58 7.96
N ARG A 53 19.40 4.57 7.59
CA ARG A 53 19.22 5.97 8.00
C ARG A 53 17.91 6.55 7.45
N GLN A 54 17.56 6.25 6.20
CA GLN A 54 16.30 6.69 5.60
C GLN A 54 15.09 6.03 6.28
N ALA A 55 15.16 4.72 6.56
CA ALA A 55 14.13 3.98 7.26
C ALA A 55 13.92 4.52 8.69
N ALA A 56 15.01 4.75 9.43
CA ALA A 56 14.98 5.34 10.77
C ALA A 56 14.38 6.75 10.77
N ALA A 57 14.78 7.60 9.81
CA ALA A 57 14.21 8.95 9.67
C ALA A 57 12.70 8.92 9.36
N GLU A 58 12.23 7.98 8.55
CA GLU A 58 10.79 7.81 8.27
C GLU A 58 10.03 7.31 9.51
N ALA A 59 10.62 6.38 10.28
CA ALA A 59 10.05 5.91 11.55
C ALA A 59 9.95 7.06 12.57
N LEU A 60 10.99 7.88 12.69
CA LEU A 60 11.02 9.03 13.60
C LEU A 60 9.97 10.09 13.20
N ARG A 61 9.83 10.37 11.90
CA ARG A 61 8.76 11.26 11.38
C ARG A 61 7.36 10.75 11.68
N ARG A 62 7.15 9.42 11.68
CA ARG A 62 5.87 8.83 12.09
C ARG A 62 5.63 8.95 13.58
N ALA A 63 6.64 8.70 14.41
CA ALA A 63 6.54 8.81 15.86
C ALA A 63 6.27 10.25 16.33
N SER A 64 6.91 11.25 15.71
CA SER A 64 6.71 12.65 16.08
C SER A 64 5.27 13.13 15.87
N LEU A 65 4.52 12.54 14.94
CA LEU A 65 3.10 12.87 14.73
C LEU A 65 2.19 12.45 15.89
N VAL A 66 2.62 11.48 16.70
CA VAL A 66 1.92 10.98 17.90
C VAL A 66 2.26 11.82 19.12
N LEU A 67 3.52 12.25 19.22
CA LEU A 67 4.07 12.94 20.39
C LEU A 67 3.72 14.43 20.44
N ILE A 68 3.35 15.06 19.32
CA ILE A 68 2.96 16.48 19.29
C ILE A 68 1.47 16.59 19.66
N PRO A 69 1.12 17.16 20.83
CA PRO A 69 -0.26 17.34 21.26
C PRO A 69 -1.05 18.12 20.21
N THR A 70 -2.22 17.61 19.84
CA THR A 70 -3.11 18.26 18.88
C THR A 70 -3.82 19.44 19.56
N LYS A 71 -3.64 20.65 19.04
CA LYS A 71 -4.46 21.80 19.46
C LYS A 71 -5.94 21.58 19.07
N PRO A 72 -6.92 22.19 19.77
CA PRO A 72 -8.31 22.17 19.35
C PRO A 72 -8.46 22.62 17.89
N GLY A 73 -9.21 21.85 17.08
CA GLY A 73 -9.37 22.09 15.64
C GLY A 73 -8.30 21.43 14.74
N GLN A 74 -7.26 20.81 15.31
CA GLN A 74 -6.31 20.01 14.53
C GLN A 74 -6.76 18.55 14.38
N ARG A 75 -6.37 17.92 13.27
CA ARG A 75 -6.58 16.49 13.05
C ARG A 75 -5.88 15.68 14.14
N SER A 76 -6.60 14.72 14.72
CA SER A 76 -6.08 13.79 15.73
C SER A 76 -4.81 13.08 15.26
N ALA A 77 -3.95 12.69 16.20
CA ALA A 77 -2.73 11.92 15.90
C ALA A 77 -3.04 10.66 15.07
N SER A 78 -4.12 9.94 15.39
CA SER A 78 -4.56 8.76 14.63
C SER A 78 -4.87 9.09 13.16
N THR A 79 -5.52 10.23 12.90
CA THR A 79 -5.82 10.69 11.53
C THR A 79 -4.54 11.04 10.76
N ARG A 80 -3.55 11.63 11.43
CA ARG A 80 -2.26 11.95 10.80
C ARG A 80 -1.47 10.68 10.45
N ILE A 81 -1.41 9.72 11.36
CA ILE A 81 -0.78 8.41 11.12
C ILE A 81 -1.44 7.71 9.94
N ALA A 82 -2.78 7.65 9.92
CA ALA A 82 -3.54 7.06 8.83
C ALA A 82 -3.25 7.76 7.49
N GLN A 83 -3.07 9.09 7.49
CA GLN A 83 -2.71 9.84 6.27
C GLN A 83 -1.31 9.53 5.76
N VAL A 84 -0.32 9.45 6.65
CA VAL A 84 1.05 9.09 6.26
C VAL A 84 1.10 7.66 5.73
N GLU A 85 0.45 6.72 6.41
CA GLU A 85 0.41 5.33 5.94
C GLU A 85 -0.34 5.23 4.60
N HIS A 86 -1.43 5.96 4.44
CA HIS A 86 -2.15 6.03 3.18
C HIS A 86 -1.28 6.59 2.03
N GLN A 87 -0.48 7.62 2.29
CA GLN A 87 0.47 8.17 1.30
C GLN A 87 1.55 7.14 0.93
N ARG A 88 2.12 6.47 1.93
CA ARG A 88 3.12 5.41 1.74
C ARG A 88 2.57 4.29 0.87
N LEU A 89 1.37 3.78 1.19
CA LEU A 89 0.71 2.71 0.44
C LEU A 89 0.41 3.09 -1.02
N LEU A 90 -0.01 4.33 -1.27
CA LEU A 90 -0.23 4.82 -2.63
C LEU A 90 1.08 4.87 -3.44
N ARG A 91 2.17 5.33 -2.83
CA ARG A 91 3.50 5.38 -3.46
C ARG A 91 4.01 3.97 -3.75
N THR A 92 3.90 3.05 -2.80
CA THR A 92 4.24 1.63 -3.02
C THR A 92 3.42 1.05 -4.17
N MET A 93 2.10 1.26 -4.19
CA MET A 93 1.23 0.76 -5.25
C MET A 93 1.62 1.33 -6.63
N ALA A 94 1.97 2.62 -6.70
CA ALA A 94 2.46 3.25 -7.93
C ALA A 94 3.79 2.64 -8.39
N ALA A 95 4.75 2.49 -7.48
CA ALA A 95 6.06 1.92 -7.78
C ALA A 95 5.99 0.44 -8.19
N THR A 96 5.09 -0.36 -7.60
CA THR A 96 4.99 -1.80 -7.88
C THR A 96 4.20 -2.12 -9.15
N PHE A 97 3.07 -1.45 -9.40
CA PHE A 97 2.14 -1.85 -10.47
C PHE A 97 2.06 -0.86 -11.63
N TYR A 98 2.56 0.36 -11.45
CA TYR A 98 2.53 1.42 -12.45
C TYR A 98 3.93 1.92 -12.77
N ALA A 99 4.96 1.08 -12.52
CA ALA A 99 6.34 1.36 -12.90
C ALA A 99 6.44 1.71 -14.39
N GLY A 100 7.18 2.77 -14.71
CA GLY A 100 7.37 3.24 -16.09
C GLY A 100 6.21 4.05 -16.67
N GLN A 101 5.11 4.25 -15.94
CA GLN A 101 4.04 5.16 -16.36
C GLN A 101 4.29 6.59 -15.88
N SER A 102 3.72 7.56 -16.59
CA SER A 102 3.70 8.94 -16.10
C SER A 102 2.91 9.03 -14.79
N ALA A 103 3.29 9.97 -13.91
CA ALA A 103 2.58 10.20 -12.65
C ALA A 103 1.08 10.48 -12.86
N SER A 104 0.70 11.06 -14.01
CA SER A 104 -0.69 11.25 -14.39
C SER A 104 -1.41 9.93 -14.66
N ALA A 105 -0.85 9.09 -15.54
CA ALA A 105 -1.43 7.81 -15.90
C ALA A 105 -1.52 6.85 -14.69
N ALA A 106 -0.47 6.82 -13.86
CA ALA A 106 -0.46 6.07 -12.62
C ALA A 106 -1.58 6.54 -11.67
N ALA A 107 -1.73 7.86 -11.49
CA ALA A 107 -2.76 8.41 -10.60
C ALA A 107 -4.19 8.09 -11.09
N ASP A 108 -4.45 8.20 -12.39
CA ASP A 108 -5.76 7.90 -12.97
C ASP A 108 -6.08 6.40 -12.84
N GLY A 109 -5.10 5.53 -13.12
CA GLY A 109 -5.22 4.09 -12.97
C GLY A 109 -5.48 3.66 -11.53
N ILE A 110 -4.74 4.22 -10.56
CA ILE A 110 -4.92 3.95 -9.13
C ILE A 110 -6.30 4.41 -8.67
N ALA A 111 -6.71 5.64 -9.01
CA ALA A 111 -8.01 6.20 -8.63
C ALA A 111 -9.16 5.32 -9.13
N LEU A 112 -9.12 4.93 -10.41
CA LEU A 112 -10.12 4.07 -11.00
C LEU A 112 -10.18 2.70 -10.31
N ARG A 113 -9.01 2.10 -10.02
CA ARG A 113 -8.95 0.79 -9.38
C ARG A 113 -9.49 0.84 -7.95
N LEU A 114 -9.14 1.86 -7.18
CA LEU A 114 -9.67 2.07 -5.82
C LEU A 114 -11.19 2.26 -5.83
N ALA A 115 -11.70 3.09 -6.75
CA ALA A 115 -13.14 3.32 -6.87
C ALA A 115 -13.90 2.03 -7.22
N ARG A 116 -13.41 1.26 -8.20
CA ARG A 116 -14.02 -0.03 -8.57
C ARG A 116 -13.99 -1.02 -7.42
N TYR A 117 -12.87 -1.13 -6.72
CA TYR A 117 -12.73 -2.05 -5.59
C TYR A 117 -13.67 -1.67 -4.44
N ARG A 118 -13.75 -0.37 -4.10
CA ARG A 118 -14.64 0.16 -3.05
C ARG A 118 -16.12 -0.09 -3.34
N ALA A 119 -16.52 0.03 -4.60
CA ALA A 119 -17.89 -0.18 -5.05
C ALA A 119 -18.27 -1.67 -5.13
N GLY A 120 -17.27 -2.55 -5.33
CA GLY A 120 -17.48 -3.98 -5.47
C GLY A 120 -17.91 -4.71 -4.18
N PRO A 121 -18.46 -5.93 -4.32
CA PRO A 121 -18.82 -6.78 -3.19
C PRO A 121 -17.59 -7.24 -2.38
N ASP A 122 -16.42 -7.28 -3.03
CA ASP A 122 -15.14 -7.63 -2.42
C ASP A 122 -14.80 -6.73 -1.24
N TRP A 123 -14.93 -5.40 -1.39
CA TRP A 123 -14.66 -4.50 -0.27
C TRP A 123 -15.63 -4.71 0.90
N LYS A 124 -16.91 -4.94 0.62
CA LYS A 124 -17.90 -5.20 1.67
C LYS A 124 -17.54 -6.44 2.51
N ARG A 125 -17.00 -7.48 1.86
CA ARG A 125 -16.53 -8.71 2.53
C ARG A 125 -15.22 -8.48 3.27
N ASP A 126 -14.28 -7.77 2.66
CA ASP A 126 -12.91 -7.69 3.16
C ASP A 126 -12.73 -6.59 4.23
N ARG A 127 -13.66 -5.63 4.36
CA ARG A 127 -13.49 -4.46 5.24
C ARG A 127 -13.33 -4.82 6.73
N THR A 128 -13.97 -5.90 7.17
CA THR A 128 -13.94 -6.36 8.57
C THR A 128 -12.73 -7.23 8.88
N LEU A 129 -12.01 -7.69 7.86
CA LEU A 129 -10.82 -8.49 8.06
C LEU A 129 -9.68 -7.61 8.61
N ASP A 130 -8.88 -8.17 9.52
CA ASP A 130 -7.64 -7.55 10.00
C ASP A 130 -6.45 -7.88 9.08
N SER A 131 -6.59 -8.95 8.31
CA SER A 131 -5.62 -9.37 7.31
C SER A 131 -6.27 -10.07 6.12
N ILE A 132 -5.65 -9.96 4.96
CA ILE A 132 -6.06 -10.65 3.73
C ILE A 132 -4.92 -11.51 3.19
N THR A 133 -5.25 -12.60 2.53
CA THR A 133 -4.27 -13.59 2.04
C THR A 133 -3.49 -13.07 0.82
N TYR A 134 -4.09 -12.23 -0.03
CA TYR A 134 -3.52 -11.74 -1.29
C TYR A 134 -2.84 -10.36 -1.17
N ARG A 135 -2.11 -10.15 -0.08
CA ARG A 135 -1.45 -8.88 0.28
C ARG A 135 -0.50 -8.31 -0.79
N ALA A 136 0.16 -9.16 -1.57
CA ALA A 136 1.10 -8.77 -2.63
C ALA A 136 0.40 -8.42 -3.96
N THR A 137 -0.90 -8.69 -4.09
CA THR A 137 -1.64 -8.40 -5.31
C THR A 137 -2.10 -6.95 -5.35
N LEU A 138 -2.50 -6.48 -6.53
CA LEU A 138 -3.11 -5.16 -6.71
C LEU A 138 -4.38 -5.01 -5.86
N ARG A 139 -5.21 -6.06 -5.76
CA ARG A 139 -6.38 -6.09 -4.87
C ARG A 139 -5.98 -5.89 -3.42
N GLY A 140 -4.90 -6.55 -2.99
CA GLY A 140 -4.40 -6.43 -1.63
C GLY A 140 -3.89 -5.03 -1.29
N HIS A 141 -3.29 -4.35 -2.26
CA HIS A 141 -2.91 -2.95 -2.11
C HIS A 141 -4.13 -2.04 -2.05
N CYS A 142 -5.16 -2.26 -2.88
CA CYS A 142 -6.42 -1.51 -2.79
C CYS A 142 -7.10 -1.68 -1.43
N TRP A 143 -7.11 -2.90 -0.88
CA TRP A 143 -7.60 -3.16 0.47
C TRP A 143 -6.80 -2.42 1.54
N ALA A 144 -5.47 -2.47 1.48
CA ALA A 144 -4.63 -1.79 2.46
C ALA A 144 -4.84 -0.27 2.45
N VAL A 145 -4.93 0.32 1.25
CA VAL A 145 -5.21 1.75 1.07
C VAL A 145 -6.57 2.13 1.68
N LEU A 146 -7.63 1.38 1.37
CA LEU A 146 -8.97 1.65 1.89
C LEU A 146 -9.15 1.32 3.38
N LYS A 147 -8.35 0.39 3.95
CA LYS A 147 -8.34 0.13 5.40
C LYS A 147 -7.70 1.26 6.17
N ALA A 148 -6.67 1.91 5.61
CA ALA A 148 -6.07 3.08 6.24
C ALA A 148 -7.05 4.27 6.24
N ILE A 149 -7.69 4.54 5.09
CA ILE A 149 -8.72 5.57 4.95
C ILE A 149 -9.81 5.04 4.03
N ASP A 150 -11.03 4.88 4.55
CA ASP A 150 -12.18 4.32 3.82
C ASP A 150 -12.82 5.32 2.83
N ARG A 151 -12.00 6.11 2.16
CA ARG A 151 -12.42 7.09 1.17
C ARG A 151 -11.51 7.00 -0.06
N PRO A 152 -12.04 6.63 -1.24
CA PRO A 152 -11.26 6.67 -2.47
C PRO A 152 -10.84 8.11 -2.77
N LEU A 153 -9.55 8.33 -3.03
CA LEU A 153 -9.03 9.62 -3.43
C LEU A 153 -9.26 9.86 -4.93
N SER A 154 -9.48 11.13 -5.29
CA SER A 154 -9.52 11.55 -6.69
C SER A 154 -8.13 11.48 -7.32
N ALA A 155 -8.07 11.21 -8.62
CA ALA A 155 -6.81 11.13 -9.35
C ALA A 155 -5.96 12.41 -9.22
N ARG A 156 -6.59 13.59 -9.23
CA ARG A 156 -5.92 14.88 -8.97
C ARG A 156 -5.17 14.86 -7.64
N ARG A 157 -5.78 14.33 -6.58
CA ARG A 157 -5.18 14.29 -5.25
C ARG A 157 -4.07 13.26 -5.17
N ILE A 158 -4.23 12.10 -5.82
CA ILE A 158 -3.18 11.08 -5.92
C ILE A 158 -1.97 11.64 -6.66
N ARG A 159 -2.18 12.34 -7.78
CA ARG A 159 -1.12 12.99 -8.56
C ARG A 159 -0.31 13.97 -7.73
N ALA A 160 -0.96 14.83 -6.95
CA ALA A 160 -0.27 15.76 -6.05
C ALA A 160 0.60 15.03 -5.01
N LEU A 161 0.12 13.91 -4.46
CA LEU A 161 0.85 13.10 -3.49
C LEU A 161 2.04 12.35 -4.10
N LEU A 162 1.94 11.94 -5.37
CA LEU A 162 3.01 11.30 -6.13
C LEU A 162 4.06 12.32 -6.61
N ALA A 163 3.68 13.57 -6.86
CA ALA A 163 4.61 14.62 -7.30
C ALA A 163 5.46 15.22 -6.16
N THR A 164 5.08 15.00 -4.90
CA THR A 164 5.79 15.51 -3.71
C THR A 164 6.82 14.48 -3.19
N SER A 165 7.51 13.78 -4.09
CA SER A 165 8.55 12.79 -3.76
C SER A 165 9.92 13.28 -4.23
#